data_AF-A0AAD5TYG1-F1
#
_entry.id   AF-A0AAD5TYG1-F1
#
_cell.length_a   1.000
_cell.length_b   1.000
_cell.length_c   1.000
_cell.angle_alpha   90.00
_cell.angle_beta   90.00
_cell.angle_gamma   90.00
#
_symmetry.space_group_name_H-M   'P 1'
#
loop_
_entity.id
_entity.type
_entity.pdbx_description
1 polymer ?
#
loop_
_entity_poly.entity_id
_entity_poly.type
_entity_poly.pdbx_seq_one_letter_code
_entity_poly.pdbx_strand_id
1 'polypeptide(L)'
;MNMYELKNFFYFAALEKAKDVAFTKLKGDFDLLISADTVINYNNIILEKPRDEKHCKEILSLLSGKKHSVLTATVLFFPIKNKELTIKLEEKDCQKDFVFNNSNFKAAFFVEETLVEFDALDEELIEGYLGSKEWTDKAAG
;
A
#
# COMPACT_ATOMS: atom_id res chain seq x y z
N MET A 1 -9.20 -12.01 -11.34
CA MET A 1 -9.16 -10.55 -11.12
C MET A 1 -8.04 -10.01 -11.99
N ASN A 2 -8.30 -9.01 -12.82
CA ASN A 2 -7.24 -8.41 -13.63
C ASN A 2 -6.37 -7.47 -12.76
N MET A 3 -5.16 -7.14 -13.21
CA MET A 3 -4.25 -6.25 -12.46
C MET A 3 -4.89 -4.89 -12.12
N TYR A 4 -5.81 -4.45 -12.98
CA TYR A 4 -6.53 -3.19 -12.82
C TYR A 4 -7.55 -3.24 -11.64
N GLU A 5 -8.32 -4.31 -11.53
CA GLU A 5 -9.20 -4.59 -10.39
C GLU A 5 -8.42 -4.76 -9.10
N LEU A 6 -7.25 -5.40 -9.18
CA LEU A 6 -6.33 -5.59 -8.06
C LEU A 6 -5.81 -4.24 -7.53
N LYS A 7 -5.34 -3.35 -8.43
CA LYS A 7 -4.92 -1.98 -8.09
C LYS A 7 -6.02 -1.16 -7.43
N ASN A 8 -7.28 -1.33 -7.83
CA ASN A 8 -8.42 -0.67 -7.20
C ASN A 8 -8.78 -1.20 -5.81
N PHE A 9 -8.29 -2.38 -5.41
CA PHE A 9 -8.53 -2.90 -4.07
C PHE A 9 -7.50 -2.38 -3.05
N PHE A 10 -6.29 -2.01 -3.47
CA PHE A 10 -5.19 -1.72 -2.53
C PHE A 10 -5.26 -0.36 -1.86
N TYR A 11 -5.87 0.64 -2.50
CA TYR A 11 -5.92 1.98 -1.91
C TYR A 11 -6.84 2.06 -0.68
N PHE A 12 -7.74 1.10 -0.47
CA PHE A 12 -8.70 1.13 0.62
C PHE A 12 -8.00 1.20 1.99
N ALA A 13 -6.94 0.41 2.20
CA ALA A 13 -6.20 0.43 3.46
C ALA A 13 -5.56 1.81 3.71
N ALA A 14 -4.92 2.39 2.70
CA ALA A 14 -4.37 3.74 2.79
C ALA A 14 -5.46 4.79 3.06
N LEU A 15 -6.61 4.70 2.38
CA LEU A 15 -7.73 5.63 2.56
C LEU A 15 -8.33 5.53 3.96
N GLU A 16 -8.50 4.34 4.53
CA GLU A 16 -9.01 4.16 5.88
C GLU A 16 -8.04 4.73 6.93
N LYS A 17 -6.72 4.57 6.74
CA LYS A 17 -5.72 5.26 7.60
C LYS A 17 -5.88 6.78 7.53
N ALA A 18 -6.12 7.34 6.33
CA ALA A 18 -6.34 8.77 6.17
C ALA A 18 -7.59 9.23 6.91
N LYS A 19 -8.72 8.52 6.73
CA LYS A 19 -9.98 8.84 7.41
C LYS A 19 -9.86 8.74 8.92
N ASP A 20 -9.23 7.69 9.44
CA ASP A 20 -9.04 7.53 10.88
C ASP A 20 -8.33 8.75 11.46
N VAL A 21 -7.15 9.09 10.94
CA VAL A 21 -6.39 10.26 11.42
C VAL A 21 -7.17 11.57 11.24
N ALA A 22 -7.84 11.75 10.10
CA ALA A 22 -8.65 12.95 9.82
C ALA A 22 -9.77 13.14 10.85
N PHE A 23 -10.48 12.08 11.24
CA PHE A 23 -11.67 12.18 12.09
C PHE A 23 -11.37 11.99 13.58
N THR A 24 -10.40 11.15 13.95
CA THR A 24 -10.11 10.84 15.36
C THR A 24 -9.06 11.77 15.96
N LYS A 25 -7.99 12.09 15.20
CA LYS A 25 -6.87 12.90 15.69
C LYS A 25 -7.02 14.37 15.33
N LEU A 26 -7.30 14.65 14.06
CA LEU A 26 -7.34 16.01 13.53
C LEU A 26 -8.74 16.64 13.58
N LYS A 27 -9.79 15.83 13.79
CA LYS A 27 -11.19 16.28 13.91
C LYS A 27 -11.65 17.17 12.74
N GLY A 28 -11.14 16.89 11.53
CA GLY A 28 -11.44 17.66 10.32
C GLY A 28 -10.56 18.89 10.11
N ASP A 29 -9.64 19.22 11.02
CA ASP A 29 -8.74 20.37 10.91
C ASP A 29 -7.38 19.99 10.30
N PHE A 30 -7.32 19.99 8.97
CA PHE A 30 -6.12 19.75 8.18
C PHE A 30 -6.28 20.37 6.79
N ASP A 31 -5.19 20.53 6.03
CA ASP A 31 -5.26 21.01 4.64
C ASP A 31 -5.02 19.88 3.64
N LEU A 32 -4.08 18.99 3.95
CA LEU A 32 -3.77 17.80 3.20
C LEU A 32 -3.29 16.72 4.19
N LEU A 33 -3.79 15.51 4.00
CA LEU A 33 -3.35 14.32 4.69
C LEU A 33 -2.88 13.33 3.64
N ILE A 34 -1.64 12.87 3.79
CA ILE A 34 -1.05 11.84 2.94
C ILE A 34 -0.99 10.55 3.74
N SER A 35 -1.52 9.48 3.17
CA SER A 35 -1.39 8.13 3.73
C SER A 35 -0.90 7.17 2.65
N ALA A 36 -0.26 6.10 3.10
CA ALA A 36 0.20 5.05 2.22
C ALA A 36 -0.01 3.66 2.83
N ASP A 37 -0.06 2.66 1.96
CA ASP A 37 -0.05 1.26 2.33
C ASP A 37 0.75 0.45 1.30
N THR A 38 1.57 -0.49 1.77
CA THR A 38 2.46 -1.28 0.93
C THR A 38 2.18 -2.75 1.16
N VAL A 39 2.03 -3.50 0.07
CA VAL A 39 1.79 -4.94 0.06
C VAL A 39 2.64 -5.63 -1.00
N ILE A 40 2.91 -6.93 -0.83
CA ILE A 40 3.47 -7.75 -1.90
C ILE A 40 2.36 -8.52 -2.60
N ASN A 41 2.40 -8.55 -3.93
CA ASN A 41 1.56 -9.39 -4.77
C ASN A 41 2.43 -10.45 -5.46
N TYR A 42 2.15 -11.72 -5.16
CA TYR A 42 2.76 -12.86 -5.84
C TYR A 42 1.66 -13.79 -6.37
N ASN A 43 1.57 -13.94 -7.69
CA ASN A 43 0.56 -14.76 -8.36
C ASN A 43 -0.90 -14.46 -7.93
N ASN A 44 -1.25 -13.18 -7.78
CA ASN A 44 -2.56 -12.70 -7.30
C ASN A 44 -2.86 -13.03 -5.82
N ILE A 45 -1.85 -13.41 -5.04
CA ILE A 45 -1.93 -13.56 -3.58
C ILE A 45 -1.26 -12.35 -2.94
N ILE A 46 -1.99 -11.73 -1.99
CA ILE A 46 -1.50 -10.59 -1.24
C ILE A 46 -0.80 -11.08 0.01
N LEU A 47 0.46 -10.67 0.15
CA LEU A 47 1.30 -10.96 1.30
C LEU A 47 1.48 -9.65 2.08
N GLU A 48 0.81 -9.59 3.23
CA GLU A 48 0.92 -8.49 4.18
C GLU A 48 2.13 -8.71 5.11
N LYS A 49 2.20 -7.95 6.20
CA LYS A 49 3.24 -8.16 7.22
C LYS A 49 3.13 -9.57 7.82
N PRO A 50 4.25 -10.24 8.12
CA PRO A 50 4.19 -11.52 8.78
C PRO A 50 3.58 -11.39 10.18
N ARG A 51 2.78 -12.38 10.61
CA ARG A 51 2.14 -12.36 11.95
C ARG A 51 3.08 -12.84 13.03
N ASP A 52 4.02 -13.70 12.66
CA ASP A 52 5.01 -14.35 13.49
C ASP A 52 6.18 -14.83 12.62
N GLU A 53 7.25 -15.32 13.25
CA GLU A 53 8.46 -15.82 12.57
C GLU A 53 8.15 -16.95 11.59
N LYS A 54 7.22 -17.84 11.94
CA LYS A 54 6.85 -18.98 11.10
C LYS A 54 6.21 -18.48 9.80
N HIS A 55 5.28 -17.52 9.90
CA HIS A 55 4.67 -16.89 8.73
C HIS A 55 5.72 -16.15 7.89
N CYS A 56 6.71 -15.51 8.52
CA CYS A 56 7.80 -14.86 7.80
C CYS A 56 8.65 -15.88 7.03
N LYS A 57 9.03 -17.01 7.65
CA LYS A 57 9.73 -18.12 7.00
C LYS A 57 8.94 -18.66 5.80
N GLU A 58 7.63 -18.84 5.95
CA GLU A 58 6.73 -19.28 4.87
C GLU A 58 6.72 -18.29 3.70
N ILE A 59 6.63 -16.98 3.98
CA ILE A 59 6.63 -15.94 2.94
C ILE A 59 8.00 -15.87 2.23
N LEU A 60 9.11 -15.84 2.97
CA LEU A 60 10.45 -15.80 2.37
C LEU A 60 10.74 -17.02 1.51
N SER A 61 10.34 -18.21 1.98
CA SER A 61 10.45 -19.45 1.21
C SER A 61 9.56 -19.43 -0.04
N LEU A 62 8.37 -18.83 0.06
CA LEU A 62 7.47 -18.65 -1.07
C LEU A 62 8.06 -17.72 -2.14
N LEU A 63 8.78 -16.67 -1.75
CA LEU A 63 9.36 -15.66 -2.66
C LEU A 63 10.78 -15.99 -3.15
N SER A 64 11.49 -16.89 -2.47
CA SER A 64 12.85 -17.35 -2.81
C SER A 64 12.98 -17.76 -4.29
N GLY A 65 13.97 -17.17 -4.98
CA GLY A 65 14.26 -17.43 -6.40
C GLY A 65 13.18 -16.95 -7.38
N LYS A 66 12.26 -16.07 -6.96
CA LYS A 66 11.10 -15.65 -7.77
C LYS A 66 10.96 -14.15 -7.87
N LYS A 67 10.28 -13.75 -8.95
CA LYS A 67 9.79 -12.38 -9.16
C LYS A 67 8.43 -12.17 -8.47
N HIS A 68 8.27 -11.02 -7.85
CA HIS A 68 7.02 -10.59 -7.22
C HIS A 68 6.88 -9.07 -7.32
N SER A 69 5.65 -8.58 -7.23
CA SER A 69 5.36 -7.15 -7.32
C SER A 69 5.21 -6.56 -5.92
N VAL A 70 5.93 -5.48 -5.62
CA VAL A 70 5.67 -4.62 -4.47
C VAL A 70 4.75 -3.50 -4.92
N LEU A 71 3.62 -3.35 -4.25
CA LEU A 71 2.60 -2.36 -4.58
C LEU A 71 2.48 -1.37 -3.43
N THR A 72 2.62 -0.08 -3.72
CA THR A 72 2.38 0.98 -2.75
C THR A 72 1.23 1.85 -3.21
N ALA A 73 0.13 1.85 -2.46
CA ALA A 73 -0.97 2.76 -2.67
C ALA A 73 -0.76 4.01 -1.84
N THR A 74 -0.86 5.19 -2.48
CA THR A 74 -0.74 6.49 -1.82
C THR A 74 -2.03 7.26 -2.00
N VAL A 75 -2.56 7.83 -0.91
CA VAL A 75 -3.79 8.62 -0.88
C VAL A 75 -3.48 10.04 -0.45
N LEU A 76 -3.97 10.99 -1.23
CA LEU A 76 -4.02 12.42 -0.93
C LEU A 76 -5.45 12.75 -0.48
N PHE A 77 -5.66 13.07 0.79
CA PHE A 77 -6.96 13.36 1.38
C PHE A 77 -7.03 14.80 1.85
N PHE A 78 -8.07 15.55 1.48
CA PHE A 78 -8.17 16.98 1.78
C PHE A 78 -9.63 17.43 1.97
N PRO A 79 -9.91 18.35 2.91
CA PRO A 79 -11.25 18.88 3.12
C PRO A 79 -11.65 19.86 2.02
N ILE A 80 -12.94 19.90 1.72
CA ILE A 80 -13.54 20.87 0.81
C ILE A 80 -13.80 22.16 1.60
N LYS A 81 -12.74 22.97 1.79
CA LYS A 81 -12.83 24.22 2.55
C LYS A 81 -13.54 25.35 1.78
N ASN A 82 -13.59 25.27 0.44
CA ASN A 82 -14.36 26.15 -0.46
C ASN A 82 -14.67 25.39 -1.76
N LYS A 83 -15.82 25.66 -2.41
CA LYS A 83 -16.33 24.93 -3.59
C LYS A 83 -15.41 24.93 -4.83
N GLU A 84 -14.27 25.61 -4.82
CA GLU A 84 -13.42 25.87 -5.99
C GLU A 84 -12.03 25.20 -5.96
N LEU A 85 -11.84 24.10 -5.21
CA LEU A 85 -10.65 23.26 -5.45
C LEU A 85 -10.90 22.37 -6.67
N THR A 86 -10.53 22.88 -7.84
CA THR A 86 -10.42 22.10 -9.08
C THR A 86 -9.05 21.45 -9.12
N ILE A 87 -8.98 20.18 -8.75
CA ILE A 87 -7.77 19.40 -9.03
C ILE A 87 -7.83 19.03 -10.49
N LYS A 88 -6.97 19.69 -11.28
CA LYS A 88 -6.65 19.25 -12.63
C LYS A 88 -5.61 18.14 -12.48
N LEU A 89 -6.09 16.90 -12.33
CA LEU A 89 -5.24 15.74 -12.53
C LEU A 89 -5.05 15.67 -14.05
N GLU A 90 -3.84 16.02 -14.51
CA GLU A 90 -3.52 15.82 -15.92
C GLU A 90 -3.45 14.31 -16.15
N GLU A 91 -4.34 13.79 -17.00
CA GLU A 91 -4.48 12.38 -17.39
C GLU A 91 -3.29 11.89 -18.23
N LYS A 92 -2.07 12.05 -17.74
CA LYS A 92 -0.87 11.53 -18.38
C LYS A 92 -0.26 10.50 -17.46
N ASP A 93 -0.53 9.24 -17.79
CA ASP A 93 0.25 8.06 -17.40
C ASP A 93 -0.02 7.41 -16.02
N CYS A 94 -1.01 7.87 -15.26
CA CYS A 94 -1.50 7.20 -14.04
C CYS A 94 -2.97 6.80 -14.19
N GLN A 95 -3.22 5.50 -14.35
CA GLN A 95 -4.55 4.95 -14.66
C GLN A 95 -5.52 5.05 -13.47
N LYS A 96 -6.47 5.98 -13.62
CA LYS A 96 -7.67 6.26 -12.79
C LYS A 96 -7.39 6.70 -11.34
N ASP A 97 -7.25 8.01 -11.19
CA ASP A 97 -7.58 8.73 -9.97
C ASP A 97 -9.06 8.51 -9.62
N PHE A 98 -9.40 7.59 -8.72
CA PHE A 98 -10.77 7.58 -8.20
C PHE A 98 -10.89 8.65 -7.12
N VAL A 99 -11.72 9.64 -7.41
CA VAL A 99 -12.06 10.66 -6.43
C VAL A 99 -13.16 10.15 -5.53
N PHE A 100 -12.84 9.82 -4.28
CA PHE A 100 -13.87 9.68 -3.25
C PHE A 100 -14.37 11.08 -2.89
N ASN A 101 -15.58 11.41 -3.32
CA ASN A 101 -16.25 12.65 -3.00
C ASN A 101 -17.35 12.37 -1.97
N ASN A 102 -17.29 13.03 -0.82
CA ASN A 102 -18.48 13.31 -0.03
C ASN A 102 -18.64 14.82 0.10
N SER A 103 -19.68 15.30 0.79
CA SER A 103 -19.97 16.74 0.88
C SER A 103 -18.84 17.56 1.51
N ASN A 104 -17.91 16.93 2.22
CA ASN A 104 -16.95 17.60 3.09
C ASN A 104 -15.49 17.32 2.70
N PHE A 105 -15.20 16.24 1.95
CA PHE A 105 -13.84 15.79 1.66
C PHE A 105 -13.71 15.25 0.23
N LYS A 106 -12.48 15.34 -0.28
CA LYS A 106 -12.03 14.72 -1.52
C LYS A 106 -10.80 13.87 -1.24
N ALA A 107 -10.66 12.78 -1.98
CA ALA A 107 -9.45 11.96 -2.00
C ALA A 107 -8.97 11.81 -3.45
N ALA A 108 -7.66 11.81 -3.68
CA ALA A 108 -7.04 11.27 -4.88
C ALA A 108 -6.09 10.15 -4.46
N PHE A 109 -5.84 9.17 -5.33
CA PHE A 109 -4.86 8.13 -5.03
C PHE A 109 -4.22 7.60 -6.28
N PHE A 110 -3.05 7.02 -6.10
CA PHE A 110 -2.32 6.27 -7.12
C PHE A 110 -1.69 5.04 -6.50
N VAL A 111 -1.40 4.04 -7.33
CA VAL A 111 -0.71 2.82 -6.93
C VAL A 111 0.53 2.66 -7.79
N GLU A 112 1.68 2.63 -7.14
CA GLU A 112 2.97 2.39 -7.78
C GLU A 112 3.38 0.93 -7.61
N GLU A 113 3.93 0.35 -8.67
CA GLU A 113 4.35 -1.06 -8.72
C GLU A 113 5.84 -1.15 -9.00
N THR A 114 6.55 -1.91 -8.17
CA THR A 114 7.96 -2.25 -8.37
C THR A 114 8.12 -3.76 -8.46
N LEU A 115 8.75 -4.23 -9.54
CA LEU A 115 9.08 -5.66 -9.69
C LEU A 115 10.37 -5.97 -8.93
N VAL A 116 10.32 -6.95 -8.03
CA VAL A 116 11.45 -7.41 -7.23
C VAL A 116 11.73 -8.87 -7.56
N GLU A 117 13.01 -9.22 -7.68
CA GLU A 117 13.49 -10.58 -7.87
C GLU A 117 14.39 -10.94 -6.70
N PHE A 118 14.07 -12.04 -6.00
CA PHE A 118 14.96 -12.59 -4.99
C PHE A 118 15.85 -13.64 -5.63
N ASP A 119 17.12 -13.67 -5.19
CA ASP A 119 17.95 -14.85 -5.38
C ASP A 119 17.37 -16.04 -4.61
N ALA A 120 17.87 -17.24 -4.91
CA ALA A 120 17.54 -18.43 -4.13
C ALA A 120 18.07 -18.25 -2.70
N LEU A 121 17.16 -18.17 -1.73
CA LEU A 121 17.46 -18.12 -0.31
C LEU A 121 17.55 -19.55 0.23
N ASP A 122 18.68 -19.90 0.81
CA ASP A 122 18.85 -21.13 1.58
C ASP A 122 18.32 -20.97 3.01
N GLU A 123 18.28 -22.09 3.74
CA GLU A 123 17.74 -22.11 5.10
C GLU A 123 18.60 -21.28 6.07
N GLU A 124 19.92 -21.26 5.90
CA GLU A 124 20.82 -20.48 6.77
C GLU A 124 20.58 -18.98 6.62
N LEU A 125 20.41 -18.49 5.39
CA LEU A 125 20.09 -17.09 5.11
C LEU A 125 18.72 -16.69 5.67
N ILE A 126 17.70 -17.54 5.50
CA ILE A 126 16.35 -17.26 6.03
C ILE A 126 16.38 -17.19 7.56
N GLU A 127 17.00 -18.16 8.23
CA GLU A 127 17.13 -18.15 9.70
C GLU A 127 17.96 -16.95 10.19
N GLY A 128 19.03 -16.60 9.49
CA GLY A 128 19.83 -15.40 9.76
C GLY A 128 19.00 -14.12 9.67
N TYR A 129 18.17 -13.99 8.63
CA TYR A 129 17.28 -12.84 8.48
C TYR A 129 16.18 -12.81 9.54
N LEU A 130 15.57 -13.95 9.90
CA LEU A 130 14.58 -14.03 10.98
C LEU A 130 15.17 -13.58 12.32
N GLY A 131 16.40 -14.01 12.62
CA GLY A 131 17.15 -13.64 13.82
C GLY A 131 17.44 -12.13 13.93
N SER A 132 17.54 -11.42 12.80
CA SER A 132 17.76 -9.97 12.78
C SER A 132 16.55 -9.15 13.27
N LYS A 133 15.33 -9.73 13.23
CA LYS A 133 14.05 -9.06 13.50
C LYS A 133 13.67 -7.90 12.58
N GLU A 134 14.44 -7.66 11.52
CA GLU A 134 14.14 -6.60 10.54
C GLU A 134 12.79 -6.77 9.82
N TRP A 135 12.24 -7.99 9.81
CA TRP A 135 11.01 -8.33 9.11
C TRP A 135 9.72 -7.83 9.80
N THR A 136 9.81 -7.43 11.06
CA THR A 136 8.63 -7.25 11.92
C THR A 136 7.71 -6.10 11.51
N ASP A 137 8.22 -5.09 10.81
CA ASP A 137 7.45 -3.91 10.38
C ASP A 137 7.34 -3.77 8.85
N LYS A 138 7.88 -4.72 8.07
CA LYS A 138 7.89 -4.71 6.61
C LYS A 138 6.77 -5.59 6.04
N ALA A 139 6.25 -5.21 4.87
CA ALA A 139 5.35 -6.09 4.12
C ALA A 139 6.13 -7.32 3.65
N ALA A 140 5.55 -8.51 3.79
CA ALA A 140 6.17 -9.82 3.51
C ALA A 140 7.40 -10.21 4.36
N GLY A 141 7.94 -9.29 5.15
CA GLY A 141 9.08 -9.53 6.04
C GLY A 141 10.39 -9.09 5.42
#